data_AF-A0A961FSE8-F1
#
_entry.id   AF-A0A961FSE8-F1
#
_cell.length_a   1.000
_cell.length_b   1.000
_cell.length_c   1.000
_cell.angle_alpha   90.00
_cell.angle_beta   90.00
_cell.angle_gamma   90.00
#
_symmetry.space_group_name_H-M   'P 1'
#
loop_
_entity.id
_entity.type
_entity.pdbx_description
1 polymer ?
#
loop_
_entity_poly.entity_id
_entity_poly.type
_entity_poly.pdbx_seq_one_letter_code
_entity_poly.pdbx_strand_id
1 'polypeptide(L)' 'GVSAKAHDFNDQGEEVHTDFLRMMKIVADSGYKGHVGVEYEGSQIPEIDGIKKTKALLDKTFAALG' A
#
# COMPACT_ATOMS: atom_id res chain seq x y z
N GLY A 1 -7.77 -4.41 12.35
CA GLY A 1 -6.57 -4.45 11.49
C GLY A 1 -6.66 -3.30 10.52
N VAL A 2 -5.55 -2.94 9.88
CA VAL A 2 -5.56 -1.99 8.74
C VAL A 2 -5.28 -2.81 7.48
N SER A 3 -6.00 -2.55 6.39
CA SER A 3 -5.70 -3.14 5.09
C SER A 3 -5.26 -2.05 4.13
N ALA A 4 -4.19 -2.30 3.40
CA ALA A 4 -3.71 -1.47 2.32
C ALA A 4 -4.27 -2.03 1.01
N LYS A 5 -5.36 -1.40 0.55
CA LYS A 5 -6.07 -1.78 -0.67
C LYS A 5 -5.44 -1.10 -1.89
N ALA A 6 -5.20 -1.86 -2.96
CA ALA A 6 -4.65 -1.35 -4.21
C ALA A 6 -5.35 -1.97 -5.43
N HIS A 7 -5.41 -1.21 -6.52
CA HIS A 7 -5.99 -1.66 -7.80
C HIS A 7 -5.02 -1.45 -8.96
N ASP A 8 -4.52 -0.23 -9.12
CA ASP A 8 -3.74 0.16 -10.29
C ASP A 8 -2.45 0.83 -9.85
N PHE A 9 -1.36 0.52 -10.56
CA PHE A 9 -0.04 1.07 -10.29
C PHE A 9 0.48 1.85 -11.48
N ASN A 10 1.06 3.01 -11.23
CA ASN A 10 1.78 3.76 -12.25
C ASN A 10 3.20 3.19 -12.49
N ASP A 11 3.93 3.77 -13.43
CA ASP A 11 5.29 3.35 -13.79
C ASP A 11 6.32 3.49 -12.64
N GLN A 12 6.00 4.28 -11.61
CA GLN A 12 6.83 4.44 -10.42
C GLN A 12 6.49 3.42 -9.31
N GLY A 13 5.49 2.56 -9.54
CA GLY A 13 5.01 1.59 -8.57
C GLY A 13 4.09 2.18 -7.50
N GLU A 14 3.59 3.40 -7.69
CA GLU A 14 2.62 4.04 -6.79
C GLU A 14 1.20 3.64 -7.17
N GLU A 15 0.33 3.48 -6.17
CA GLU A 15 -1.10 3.24 -6.39
C GLU A 15 -1.76 4.52 -6.92
N VAL A 16 -2.57 4.40 -7.97
CA VAL A 16 -3.08 5.56 -8.73
C VAL A 16 -4.22 6.28 -8.01
N HIS A 17 -5.01 5.57 -7.22
CA HIS A 17 -6.24 6.06 -6.59
C HIS A 17 -6.03 6.50 -5.14
N THR A 18 -4.94 6.05 -4.52
CA THR A 18 -4.65 6.22 -3.10
C THR A 18 -3.20 6.65 -2.90
N ASP A 19 -2.99 7.79 -2.26
CA ASP A 19 -1.67 8.20 -1.78
C ASP A 19 -1.30 7.40 -0.53
N PHE A 20 -0.52 6.33 -0.71
CA PHE A 20 -0.12 5.43 0.37
C PHE A 20 0.72 6.13 1.43
N LEU A 21 1.58 7.08 1.05
CA LEU A 21 2.42 7.81 2.00
C LEU A 21 1.55 8.65 2.94
N ARG A 22 0.60 9.41 2.38
CA ARG A 22 -0.36 10.18 3.17
C ARG A 22 -1.23 9.27 4.04
N MET A 23 -1.75 8.17 3.50
CA MET A 23 -2.63 7.27 4.26
C MET A 23 -1.91 6.57 5.39
N MET A 24 -0.73 6.02 5.15
CA MET A 24 0.06 5.35 6.20
C MET A 24 0.57 6.34 7.24
N LYS A 25 0.81 7.60 6.87
CA LYS A 25 1.07 8.67 7.84
C LYS A 25 -0.10 8.87 8.80
N ILE A 26 -1.33 8.97 8.29
CA ILE A 26 -2.54 9.10 9.14
C ILE A 26 -2.70 7.89 10.07
N VAL A 27 -2.46 6.68 9.54
CA VAL A 27 -2.50 5.46 10.34
C VAL A 27 -1.44 5.49 11.44
N ALA A 28 -0.20 5.88 11.13
CA ALA A 28 0.87 5.99 12.12
C ALA A 28 0.58 7.05 13.18
N ASP A 29 0.11 8.24 12.76
CA ASP A 29 -0.23 9.36 13.63
C ASP A 29 -1.44 9.04 14.55
N SER A 30 -2.31 8.08 14.17
CA SER A 30 -3.37 7.55 15.04
C SER A 30 -2.86 6.70 16.22
N GLY A 31 -1.57 6.35 16.23
CA GLY A 31 -0.96 5.46 17.22
C GLY A 31 -1.13 3.97 16.89
N TYR A 32 -1.62 3.62 15.70
CA TYR A 32 -1.74 2.23 15.28
C TYR A 32 -0.36 1.56 15.12
N LYS A 33 -0.15 0.41 15.77
CA LYS A 33 1.10 -0.37 15.74
C LYS A 33 0.89 -1.85 15.35
N GLY A 34 -0.31 -2.18 14.86
CA GLY A 34 -0.64 -3.54 14.45
C GLY A 34 -0.21 -3.86 13.01
N HIS A 35 -0.67 -4.98 12.49
CA HIS A 35 -0.39 -5.41 11.13
C HIS A 35 -1.19 -4.63 10.08
N VAL A 36 -0.52 -4.32 8.97
CA VAL A 36 -1.15 -3.84 7.73
C VAL A 36 -1.25 -5.00 6.76
N GLY A 37 -2.48 -5.43 6.45
CA GLY A 37 -2.75 -6.48 5.47
C GLY A 37 -2.63 -5.95 4.04
N VAL A 38 -2.04 -6.75 3.15
CA VAL A 38 -2.08 -6.48 1.71
C VAL A 38 -3.42 -6.94 1.16
N GLU A 39 -4.08 -6.06 0.39
CA GLU A 39 -5.33 -6.35 -0.27
C GLU A 39 -5.24 -5.80 -1.70
N TYR A 40 -5.23 -6.69 -2.69
CA TYR A 40 -5.19 -6.29 -4.10
C TYR A 40 -6.50 -6.70 -4.76
N GLU A 41 -7.20 -5.73 -5.33
CA GLU A 41 -8.50 -5.91 -6.01
C GLU A 41 -8.46 -5.42 -7.47
N GLY A 42 -7.25 -5.20 -7.99
CA GLY A 42 -7.04 -4.79 -9.38
C GLY A 42 -7.24 -5.93 -10.38
N SER A 43 -7.47 -5.54 -11.63
CA SER A 43 -7.74 -6.47 -12.75
C SER A 43 -6.73 -6.37 -13.90
N GLN A 44 -5.83 -5.37 -13.86
CA GLN A 44 -4.89 -5.09 -14.97
C GLN A 44 -3.67 -6.02 -14.95
N ILE A 45 -3.28 -6.52 -13.78
CA ILE A 45 -2.15 -7.45 -13.61
C ILE A 45 -2.57 -8.68 -12.79
N PRO A 46 -1.86 -9.81 -12.92
CA PRO A 46 -2.14 -11.01 -12.14
C PRO A 46 -2.15 -10.74 -10.63
N GLU A 47 -3.03 -11.43 -9.90
CA GLU A 47 -3.23 -11.23 -8.45
C GLU A 47 -1.93 -11.29 -7.65
N ILE A 48 -1.08 -12.28 -7.91
CA ILE A 48 0.22 -12.44 -7.24
C ILE A 48 1.15 -11.25 -7.50
N ASP A 49 1.12 -10.67 -8.69
CA ASP A 49 1.94 -9.51 -9.02
C ASP A 49 1.39 -8.25 -8.37
N GLY A 50 0.06 -8.10 -8.32
CA GLY A 50 -0.62 -7.06 -7.56
C GLY A 50 -0.27 -7.10 -6.08
N ILE A 51 -0.37 -8.27 -5.44
CA ILE A 51 0.02 -8.49 -4.03
C ILE A 51 1.48 -8.07 -3.80
N LYS A 52 2.41 -8.51 -4.67
CA LYS A 52 3.83 -8.16 -4.56
C LYS A 52 4.06 -6.66 -4.71
N LYS A 53 3.39 -6.00 -5.66
CA LYS A 53 3.49 -4.55 -5.85
C LYS A 53 2.93 -3.77 -4.65
N THR A 54 1.78 -4.15 -4.12
CA THR A 54 1.23 -3.53 -2.90
C THR A 54 2.19 -3.68 -1.72
N LYS A 55 2.80 -4.86 -1.55
CA LYS A 55 3.81 -5.07 -0.50
C LYS A 55 5.03 -4.17 -0.70
N ALA A 56 5.57 -4.09 -1.92
CA ALA A 56 6.72 -3.24 -2.21
C ALA A 56 6.43 -1.76 -1.96
N LEU A 57 5.23 -1.30 -2.32
CA LEU A 57 4.76 0.06 -2.05
C LEU A 57 4.66 0.33 -0.54
N LEU A 58 4.15 -0.62 0.25
CA LEU A 58 4.14 -0.51 1.71
C LEU A 58 5.54 -0.46 2.31
N ASP A 59 6.45 -1.35 1.88
CA ASP A 59 7.84 -1.36 2.35
C ASP A 59 8.51 0.00 2.06
N LYS A 60 8.33 0.55 0.85
CA LYS A 60 8.81 1.89 0.47
C LYS A 60 8.19 3.00 1.33
N THR A 61 6.87 2.91 1.55
CA THR A 61 6.11 3.89 2.34
C THR A 61 6.60 3.92 3.79
N PHE A 62 6.78 2.76 4.42
CA PHE A 62 7.25 2.69 5.80
C PHE A 62 8.69 3.17 5.93
N ALA A 63 9.57 2.84 4.98
CA ALA A 63 10.93 3.37 4.96
C ALA A 63 10.98 4.91 4.86
N ALA A 64 10.01 5.53 4.17
CA ALA A 64 9.90 6.99 4.08
C ALA A 64 9.32 7.66 5.34
N LEU A 65 8.60 6.92 6.19
CA LEU A 65 7.98 7.45 7.41
C LEU A 65 8.89 7.41 8.65
N GLY A 66 10.01 6.69 8.59
CA GLY A 66 11.00 6.60 9.68
C GLY A 66 10.82 5.37 10.55
#